data_AF-A0A1H0GYC4-F1
#
_entry.id   AF-A0A1H0GYC4-F1
#
_cell.length_a   1.000
_cell.length_b   1.000
_cell.length_c   1.000
_cell.angle_alpha   90.00
_cell.angle_beta   90.00
_cell.angle_gamma   90.00
#
_symmetry.space_group_name_H-M   'P 1'
#
loop_
_entity.id
_entity.type
_entity.pdbx_description
1 polymer ?
#
loop_
_entity_poly.entity_id
_entity_poly.type
_entity_poly.pdbx_seq_one_letter_code
_entity_poly.pdbx_strand_id
1 'polypeptide(L)'
;MGTRLLSEQLVRNRFPHLNYIRIHTPEKHKATIYAWNGDLHLPEKDAHSLQKYASGYLYPYVCFQVKAYNLVQADKVPQLQEVPEAIIQTAKRRNLNQFGIIEAINRLFPCGRLTFNRYHAAESIIHFDFHATRLLHDREKEGMYNYLYEMIPLGSYCEVTFY
;
A
#
# COMPACT_ATOMS: atom_id res chain seq x y z
N MET A 1 9.24 -6.76 -2.69
CA MET A 1 7.76 -6.64 -2.60
C MET A 1 7.33 -5.42 -3.40
N GLY A 2 6.11 -5.40 -3.96
CA GLY A 2 5.55 -4.22 -4.63
C GLY A 2 4.54 -3.52 -3.73
N THR A 3 4.96 -2.47 -3.01
CA THR A 3 4.07 -1.68 -2.14
C THR A 3 3.24 -0.69 -2.95
N ARG A 4 2.19 -0.13 -2.33
CA ARG A 4 1.40 0.96 -2.92
C ARG A 4 2.28 2.12 -3.38
N LEU A 5 3.11 2.66 -2.47
CA LEU A 5 3.94 3.84 -2.75
C LEU A 5 5.01 3.58 -3.81
N LEU A 6 5.61 2.40 -3.82
CA LEU A 6 6.56 2.03 -4.87
C LEU A 6 5.85 1.93 -6.23
N SER A 7 4.71 1.26 -6.30
CA SER A 7 3.94 1.14 -7.54
C SER A 7 3.45 2.49 -8.06
N GLU A 8 2.99 3.38 -7.19
CA GLU A 8 2.63 4.75 -7.57
C GLU A 8 3.82 5.52 -8.15
N GLN A 9 5.00 5.40 -7.54
CA GLN A 9 6.23 6.01 -8.05
C GLN A 9 6.62 5.45 -9.42
N LEU A 10 6.52 4.13 -9.62
CA LEU A 10 6.81 3.50 -10.91
C LEU A 10 5.85 3.97 -12.00
N VAL A 11 4.56 4.09 -11.68
CA VAL A 11 3.56 4.63 -12.60
C VAL A 11 3.86 6.10 -12.93
N ARG A 12 4.12 6.95 -11.94
CA ARG A 12 4.50 8.37 -12.16
C ARG A 12 5.72 8.51 -13.07
N ASN A 13 6.74 7.69 -12.85
CA ASN A 13 7.96 7.72 -13.67
C ASN A 13 7.69 7.29 -15.12
N ARG A 14 6.73 6.37 -15.33
CA ARG A 14 6.39 5.87 -16.67
C ARG A 14 5.41 6.78 -17.41
N PHE A 15 4.48 7.40 -16.71
CA PHE A 15 3.42 8.26 -17.23
C PHE A 15 3.47 9.63 -16.55
N PRO A 16 4.48 10.46 -16.86
CA PRO A 16 4.73 11.71 -16.15
C PRO A 16 3.63 12.76 -16.35
N HIS A 17 2.78 12.62 -17.37
CA HIS A 17 1.62 13.49 -17.61
C HIS A 17 0.41 13.18 -16.70
N LEU A 18 0.42 12.03 -16.00
CA LEU A 18 -0.59 11.68 -15.01
C LEU A 18 -0.16 12.26 -13.65
N ASN A 19 -0.77 13.38 -13.28
CA ASN A 19 -0.40 14.14 -12.09
C ASN A 19 -1.03 13.59 -10.80
N TYR A 20 -2.22 13.04 -10.91
CA TYR A 20 -2.96 12.47 -9.78
C TYR A 20 -2.93 10.96 -9.91
N ILE A 21 -2.23 10.27 -9.03
CA ILE A 21 -2.13 8.81 -9.02
C ILE A 21 -2.31 8.31 -7.60
N ARG A 22 -3.23 7.36 -7.43
CA ARG A 22 -3.46 6.59 -6.19
C ARG A 22 -3.68 5.13 -6.55
N ILE A 23 -3.10 4.21 -5.80
CA ILE A 23 -3.34 2.77 -5.93
C ILE A 23 -3.98 2.28 -4.63
N HIS A 24 -5.00 1.44 -4.74
CA HIS A 24 -5.67 0.85 -3.58
C HIS A 24 -5.90 -0.64 -3.83
N THR A 25 -5.87 -1.43 -2.76
CA THR A 25 -6.24 -2.84 -2.77
C THR A 25 -7.65 -2.97 -2.21
N PRO A 26 -8.69 -3.00 -3.09
CA PRO A 26 -10.07 -3.11 -2.63
C PRO A 26 -10.41 -4.54 -2.19
N GLU A 27 -9.76 -5.54 -2.80
CA GLU A 27 -9.98 -6.96 -2.57
C GLU A 27 -8.65 -7.74 -2.66
N LYS A 28 -8.64 -8.97 -2.13
CA LYS A 28 -7.49 -9.87 -2.20
C LYS A 28 -7.05 -10.09 -3.64
N HIS A 29 -5.73 -10.02 -3.88
CA HIS A 29 -5.10 -10.17 -5.20
C HIS A 29 -5.58 -9.18 -6.26
N LYS A 30 -6.24 -8.07 -5.86
CA LYS A 30 -6.68 -7.00 -6.77
C LYS A 30 -6.09 -5.66 -6.35
N ALA A 31 -5.83 -4.81 -7.33
CA ALA A 31 -5.49 -3.41 -7.07
C ALA A 31 -6.12 -2.50 -8.12
N THR A 32 -6.67 -1.38 -7.68
CA THR A 32 -7.22 -0.35 -8.56
C THR A 32 -6.27 0.84 -8.58
N ILE A 33 -5.88 1.25 -9.78
CA ILE A 33 -5.09 2.46 -10.05
C ILE A 33 -6.07 3.55 -10.45
N TYR A 34 -6.14 4.58 -9.62
CA TYR A 34 -6.89 5.80 -9.87
C TYR A 34 -5.95 6.84 -10.45
N ALA A 35 -6.27 7.38 -11.62
CA ALA A 35 -5.40 8.34 -12.29
C ALA A 35 -6.15 9.49 -12.96
N TRP A 36 -5.51 10.66 -13.00
CA TRP A 36 -5.86 11.80 -13.85
C TRP A 36 -4.62 12.52 -14.38
N ASN A 37 -4.76 13.13 -15.54
CA ASN A 37 -3.81 14.11 -16.07
C ASN A 37 -3.98 15.48 -15.38
N GLY A 38 -3.24 16.49 -15.85
CA GLY A 38 -3.34 17.86 -15.35
C GLY A 38 -4.72 18.51 -15.54
N ASP A 39 -5.48 18.05 -16.53
CA ASP A 39 -6.82 18.56 -16.87
C ASP A 39 -7.94 17.83 -16.12
N LEU A 40 -7.62 17.05 -15.08
CA LEU A 40 -8.59 16.27 -14.29
C LEU A 40 -9.37 15.23 -15.10
N HIS A 41 -8.75 14.69 -16.15
CA HIS A 41 -9.33 13.67 -17.00
C HIS A 41 -8.43 12.44 -17.07
N LEU A 42 -9.06 11.29 -17.35
CA LEU A 42 -8.36 10.06 -17.70
C LEU A 42 -8.73 9.69 -19.14
N PRO A 43 -7.91 10.07 -20.14
CA PRO A 43 -8.14 9.66 -21.52
C PRO A 43 -8.16 8.13 -21.63
N GLU A 44 -9.05 7.58 -22.45
CA GLU A 44 -9.17 6.11 -22.61
C GLU A 44 -7.85 5.47 -23.06
N LYS A 45 -7.10 6.15 -23.93
CA LYS A 45 -5.77 5.71 -24.35
C LYS A 45 -4.80 5.58 -23.17
N ASP A 46 -4.83 6.51 -22.23
CA ASP A 46 -4.02 6.46 -21.02
C ASP A 46 -4.49 5.35 -20.09
N ALA A 47 -5.81 5.19 -19.91
CA ALA A 47 -6.37 4.10 -19.12
C ALA A 47 -5.92 2.73 -19.63
N HIS A 48 -6.02 2.49 -20.94
CA HIS A 48 -5.58 1.25 -21.56
C HIS A 48 -4.06 1.04 -21.49
N SER A 49 -3.28 2.10 -21.73
CA SER A 49 -1.81 2.02 -21.66
C SER A 49 -1.32 1.72 -20.25
N LEU A 50 -1.94 2.37 -19.26
CA LEU A 50 -1.66 2.18 -17.84
C LEU A 50 -2.06 0.78 -17.39
N GLN A 51 -3.23 0.29 -17.80
CA GLN A 51 -3.69 -1.07 -17.51
C GLN A 51 -2.70 -2.11 -18.06
N LYS A 52 -2.28 -1.97 -19.33
CA LYS A 52 -1.33 -2.87 -19.97
C LYS A 52 0.04 -2.85 -19.26
N TYR A 53 0.52 -1.67 -18.91
CA TYR A 53 1.76 -1.52 -18.15
C TYR A 53 1.66 -2.18 -16.78
N ALA A 54 0.57 -1.94 -16.05
CA ALA A 54 0.35 -2.50 -14.73
C ALA A 54 0.34 -4.03 -14.75
N SER A 55 -0.43 -4.64 -15.65
CA SER A 55 -0.51 -6.10 -15.80
C SER A 55 0.79 -6.74 -16.29
N GLY A 56 1.62 -6.02 -17.06
CA GLY A 56 2.86 -6.56 -17.63
C GLY A 56 4.13 -6.30 -16.83
N TYR A 57 4.16 -5.25 -16.01
CA TYR A 57 5.39 -4.77 -15.37
C TYR A 57 5.29 -4.54 -13.86
N LEU A 58 4.08 -4.37 -13.31
CA LEU A 58 3.91 -4.32 -11.86
C LEU A 58 3.83 -5.76 -11.29
N TYR A 59 3.15 -5.92 -10.16
CA TYR A 59 3.23 -7.18 -9.40
C TYR A 59 2.42 -8.30 -10.07
N PRO A 60 3.03 -9.46 -10.41
CA PRO A 60 2.40 -10.46 -11.26
C PRO A 60 1.20 -11.18 -10.62
N TYR A 61 1.12 -11.17 -9.29
CA TYR A 61 0.04 -11.83 -8.54
C TYR A 61 -1.13 -10.90 -8.22
N VAL A 62 -1.18 -9.71 -8.85
CA VAL A 62 -2.23 -8.72 -8.64
C VAL A 62 -2.95 -8.42 -9.94
N CYS A 63 -4.26 -8.60 -9.94
CA CYS A 63 -5.14 -8.17 -11.02
C CYS A 63 -5.38 -6.66 -10.88
N PHE A 64 -4.80 -5.89 -11.80
CA PHE A 64 -4.97 -4.44 -11.84
C PHE A 64 -6.27 -4.05 -12.54
N GLN A 65 -6.88 -2.97 -12.08
CA GLN A 65 -7.92 -2.21 -12.78
C GLN A 65 -7.52 -0.74 -12.81
N VAL A 66 -7.85 -0.02 -13.88
CA VAL A 66 -7.66 1.43 -13.94
C VAL A 66 -9.00 2.16 -13.91
N LYS A 67 -9.09 3.21 -13.08
CA LYS A 67 -10.27 4.07 -12.92
C LYS A 67 -9.87 5.55 -12.90
N ALA A 68 -10.82 6.42 -13.21
CA ALA A 68 -10.64 7.87 -13.08
C ALA A 68 -10.50 8.30 -11.61
N TYR A 69 -9.73 9.35 -11.34
CA TYR A 69 -9.38 9.73 -9.96
C TYR A 69 -10.56 10.25 -9.13
N ASN A 70 -11.61 10.82 -9.73
CA ASN A 70 -12.84 11.19 -9.01
C ASN A 70 -13.52 10.01 -8.30
N LEU A 71 -13.30 8.77 -8.75
CA LEU A 71 -13.94 7.60 -8.15
C LEU A 71 -13.32 7.18 -6.81
N VAL A 72 -12.19 7.78 -6.40
CA VAL A 72 -11.52 7.51 -5.12
C VAL A 72 -12.47 7.66 -3.93
N GLN A 73 -13.34 8.67 -3.93
CA GLN A 73 -14.30 8.89 -2.85
C GLN A 73 -15.46 7.87 -2.88
N ALA A 74 -16.01 7.61 -4.06
CA ALA A 74 -17.10 6.65 -4.24
C ALA A 74 -16.67 5.23 -3.86
N ASP A 75 -15.44 4.85 -4.20
CA ASP A 75 -14.83 3.57 -3.88
C ASP A 75 -14.25 3.53 -2.44
N LYS A 76 -14.51 4.56 -1.62
CA LYS A 76 -14.08 4.67 -0.22
C LYS A 76 -12.57 4.43 -0.02
N VAL A 77 -11.76 4.82 -0.99
CA VAL A 77 -10.31 4.71 -0.89
C VAL A 77 -9.84 5.58 0.28
N PRO A 78 -9.05 5.04 1.23
CA PRO A 78 -8.58 5.81 2.37
C PRO A 78 -7.87 7.09 1.92
N GLN A 79 -8.21 8.21 2.57
CA GLN A 79 -7.56 9.49 2.30
C GLN A 79 -6.09 9.46 2.68
N LEU A 80 -5.30 10.37 2.11
CA LEU A 80 -3.90 10.56 2.47
C LEU A 80 -3.83 11.00 3.94
N GLN A 81 -3.43 10.07 4.81
CA GLN A 81 -3.06 10.41 6.18
C GLN A 81 -1.60 10.86 6.22
N GLU A 82 -1.24 11.59 7.27
CA GLU A 82 0.16 11.91 7.53
C GLU A 82 0.91 10.62 7.89
N VAL A 83 1.77 10.19 6.97
CA VAL A 83 2.63 9.01 7.13
C VAL A 83 4.06 9.53 7.38
N PRO A 84 4.75 9.05 8.43
CA PRO A 84 6.12 9.46 8.68
C PRO A 84 7.04 9.21 7.48
N GLU A 85 7.96 10.13 7.22
CA GLU A 85 8.88 10.05 6.07
C GLU A 85 9.67 8.73 6.07
N ALA A 86 10.03 8.21 7.24
CA ALA A 86 10.71 6.92 7.38
C ALA A 86 9.89 5.75 6.80
N ILE A 87 8.57 5.77 6.93
CA ILE A 87 7.67 4.77 6.35
C ILE A 87 7.58 4.96 4.84
N ILE A 88 7.43 6.20 4.37
CA ILE A 88 7.39 6.52 2.93
C ILE A 88 8.64 6.03 2.23
N GLN A 89 9.82 6.33 2.78
CA GLN A 89 11.10 5.91 2.22
C GLN A 89 11.28 4.39 2.27
N THR A 90 10.82 3.74 3.34
CA THR A 90 10.88 2.27 3.45
C THR A 90 9.97 1.61 2.41
N ALA A 91 8.73 2.07 2.28
CA ALA A 91 7.76 1.55 1.33
C ALA A 91 8.24 1.65 -0.13
N LYS A 92 9.01 2.70 -0.47
CA LYS A 92 9.57 2.91 -1.82
C LYS A 92 10.79 2.04 -2.15
N ARG A 93 11.31 1.24 -1.21
CA ARG A 93 12.48 0.37 -1.45
C ARG A 93 12.10 -0.83 -2.31
N ARG A 94 12.78 -1.02 -3.44
CA ARG A 94 12.57 -2.18 -4.34
C ARG A 94 12.85 -3.53 -3.66
N ASN A 95 13.81 -3.55 -2.75
CA ASN A 95 14.21 -4.73 -1.98
C ASN A 95 13.51 -4.84 -0.62
N LEU A 96 12.41 -4.10 -0.39
CA LEU A 96 11.61 -4.26 0.82
C LEU A 96 11.13 -5.71 0.94
N ASN A 97 11.41 -6.28 2.11
CA ASN A 97 11.00 -7.60 2.53
C ASN A 97 10.40 -7.52 3.94
N GLN A 98 9.94 -8.66 4.44
CA GLN A 98 9.31 -8.77 5.75
C GLN A 98 10.16 -8.23 6.91
N PHE A 99 11.48 -8.48 6.90
CA PHE A 99 12.38 -7.98 7.94
C PHE A 99 12.46 -6.45 7.92
N GLY A 100 12.50 -5.83 6.74
CA GLY A 100 12.49 -4.37 6.60
C GLY A 100 11.19 -3.73 7.09
N ILE A 101 10.04 -4.38 6.87
CA ILE A 101 8.73 -3.91 7.41
C ILE A 101 8.76 -3.95 8.94
N ILE A 102 9.16 -5.09 9.51
CA ILE A 102 9.23 -5.29 10.97
C ILE A 102 10.18 -4.27 11.60
N GLU A 103 11.36 -4.09 11.01
CA GLU A 103 12.35 -3.14 11.51
C GLU A 103 11.81 -1.70 11.50
N ALA A 104 11.13 -1.28 10.42
CA ALA A 104 10.55 0.05 10.32
C ALA A 104 9.47 0.32 11.38
N ILE A 105 8.57 -0.63 11.61
CA ILE A 105 7.55 -0.50 12.67
C ILE A 105 8.19 -0.48 14.06
N ASN A 106 9.14 -1.38 14.34
CA ASN A 106 9.80 -1.44 15.64
C ASN A 106 10.58 -0.18 16.02
N ARG A 107 11.07 0.58 15.03
CA ARG A 107 11.70 1.89 15.28
C ARG A 107 10.69 2.96 15.68
N LEU A 108 9.47 2.93 15.14
CA LEU A 108 8.42 3.90 15.43
C LEU A 108 7.62 3.56 16.70
N PHE A 109 7.55 2.28 17.05
CA PHE A 109 6.85 1.81 18.25
C PHE A 109 7.86 1.17 19.22
N PRO A 110 8.69 1.98 19.91
CA PRO A 110 9.70 1.48 20.84
C PRO A 110 9.10 0.82 22.09
N CYS A 111 7.79 0.98 22.31
CA CYS A 111 7.04 0.38 23.40
C CYS A 111 6.66 -1.09 23.15
N GLY A 112 7.25 -1.75 22.17
CA GLY A 112 7.00 -3.16 21.93
C GLY A 112 7.82 -3.72 20.78
N ARG A 113 7.46 -4.93 20.36
CA ARG A 113 8.08 -5.63 19.24
C ARG A 113 7.01 -6.25 18.36
N LEU A 114 6.98 -5.81 17.11
CA LEU A 114 6.30 -6.48 16.01
C LEU A 114 7.13 -7.69 15.59
N THR A 115 6.45 -8.82 15.43
CA THR A 115 6.98 -10.05 14.84
C THR A 115 6.02 -10.52 13.75
N PHE A 116 6.54 -11.27 12.79
CA PHE A 116 5.69 -11.96 11.83
C PHE A 116 5.25 -13.29 12.40
N ASN A 117 3.96 -13.58 12.24
CA ASN A 117 3.38 -14.85 12.63
C ASN A 117 3.28 -15.78 11.41
N ARG A 118 2.44 -15.40 10.44
CA ARG A 118 2.13 -16.24 9.26
C ARG A 118 1.55 -15.42 8.11
N TYR A 119 1.55 -16.02 6.92
CA TYR A 119 0.85 -15.49 5.75
C TYR A 119 -0.24 -16.48 5.30
N HIS A 120 -1.49 -16.03 5.24
CA HIS A 120 -2.62 -16.82 4.77
C HIS A 120 -2.88 -16.58 3.28
N ALA A 121 -2.21 -17.36 2.42
CA ALA A 121 -2.20 -17.13 0.97
C ALA A 121 -3.58 -17.06 0.30
N ALA A 122 -4.55 -17.88 0.74
CA ALA A 122 -5.90 -17.90 0.17
C ALA A 122 -6.70 -16.62 0.46
N GLU A 123 -6.37 -15.91 1.54
CA GLU A 123 -7.02 -14.65 1.93
C GLU A 123 -6.12 -13.43 1.67
N SER A 124 -4.85 -13.66 1.29
CA SER A 124 -3.84 -12.62 1.13
C SER A 124 -3.64 -11.79 2.40
N ILE A 125 -3.78 -12.41 3.59
CA ILE A 125 -3.63 -11.73 4.88
C ILE A 125 -2.27 -12.07 5.48
N ILE A 126 -1.52 -11.03 5.85
CA ILE A 126 -0.27 -11.13 6.61
C ILE A 126 -0.59 -10.90 8.08
N HIS A 127 -0.36 -11.91 8.92
CA HIS A 127 -0.57 -11.80 10.35
C HIS A 127 0.75 -11.43 11.03
N PHE A 128 0.69 -10.37 11.83
CA PHE A 128 1.75 -9.95 12.73
C PHE A 128 1.27 -10.07 14.17
N ASP A 129 2.22 -10.25 15.08
CA ASP A 129 2.00 -10.14 16.51
C ASP A 129 2.78 -8.92 17.00
N PHE A 130 2.15 -8.09 17.83
CA PHE A 130 2.81 -6.97 18.51
C PHE A 130 2.77 -7.19 20.01
N HIS A 131 3.93 -7.46 20.59
CA HIS A 131 4.10 -7.63 22.03
C HIS A 131 4.49 -6.29 22.64
N ALA A 132 3.54 -5.66 23.32
CA ALA A 132 3.75 -4.34 23.91
C ALA A 132 4.31 -4.47 25.34
N THR A 133 5.15 -3.53 25.75
CA THR A 133 5.61 -3.38 27.14
C THR A 133 4.67 -2.53 27.98
N ARG A 134 3.67 -1.90 27.34
CA ARG A 134 2.56 -1.17 27.96
C ARG A 134 1.31 -1.29 27.11
N LEU A 135 0.16 -0.94 27.69
CA LEU A 135 -1.08 -0.83 26.92
C LEU A 135 -0.93 0.24 25.82
N LEU A 136 -1.29 -0.15 24.60
CA LEU A 136 -1.41 0.76 23.45
C LEU A 136 -2.79 1.39 23.41
N HIS A 137 -2.83 2.71 23.22
CA HIS A 137 -4.08 3.41 22.91
C HIS A 137 -4.56 3.07 21.50
N ASP A 138 -5.86 3.18 21.25
CA ASP A 138 -6.45 2.81 19.95
C ASP A 138 -5.87 3.64 18.80
N ARG A 139 -5.55 4.92 19.04
CA ARG A 139 -4.84 5.77 18.07
C ARG A 139 -3.47 5.22 17.67
N GLU A 140 -2.75 4.59 18.60
CA GLU A 140 -1.44 4.00 18.32
C GLU A 140 -1.59 2.72 17.49
N LYS A 141 -2.60 1.90 17.80
CA LYS A 141 -2.95 0.72 17.01
C LYS A 141 -3.35 1.11 15.58
N GLU A 142 -4.24 2.10 15.44
CA GLU A 142 -4.64 2.66 14.15
C GLU A 142 -3.43 3.17 13.37
N GLY A 143 -2.55 3.95 14.01
CA GLY A 143 -1.30 4.42 13.40
C GLY A 143 -0.44 3.27 12.87
N MET A 144 -0.30 2.18 13.63
CA MET A 144 0.45 1.00 13.21
C MET A 144 -0.17 0.34 11.98
N TYR A 145 -1.49 0.16 11.95
CA TYR A 145 -2.19 -0.37 10.77
C TYR A 145 -1.99 0.52 9.55
N ASN A 146 -2.09 1.84 9.72
CA ASN A 146 -1.88 2.79 8.62
C ASN A 146 -0.46 2.69 8.07
N TYR A 147 0.57 2.56 8.92
CA TYR A 147 1.95 2.44 8.47
C TYR A 147 2.23 1.08 7.81
N LEU A 148 1.67 0.00 8.35
CA LEU A 148 1.75 -1.33 7.74
C LEU A 148 1.08 -1.34 6.36
N TYR A 149 -0.11 -0.76 6.24
CA TYR A 149 -0.84 -0.66 4.97
C TYR A 149 -0.01 -0.01 3.84
N GLU A 150 0.87 0.93 4.18
CA GLU A 150 1.77 1.57 3.22
C GLU A 150 2.96 0.70 2.79
N MET A 151 3.37 -0.26 3.64
CA MET A 151 4.57 -1.07 3.45
C MET A 151 4.31 -2.52 3.04
N ILE A 152 3.09 -3.03 3.23
CA ILE A 152 2.74 -4.38 2.78
C ILE A 152 2.62 -4.47 1.25
N PRO A 153 2.77 -5.67 0.67
CA PRO A 153 2.56 -5.89 -0.76
C PRO A 153 1.15 -5.50 -1.20
N LEU A 154 1.03 -4.92 -2.40
CA LEU A 154 -0.25 -4.73 -3.06
C LEU A 154 -0.98 -6.06 -3.25
N GLY A 155 -2.30 -6.01 -3.12
CA GLY A 155 -3.15 -7.19 -3.20
C GLY A 155 -3.22 -7.99 -1.89
N SER A 156 -2.55 -7.52 -0.83
CA SER A 156 -2.56 -8.13 0.51
C SER A 156 -3.13 -7.19 1.57
N TYR A 157 -3.60 -7.79 2.65
CA TYR A 157 -4.01 -7.13 3.88
C TYR A 157 -3.08 -7.50 5.02
N CYS A 158 -3.18 -6.78 6.12
CA CYS A 158 -2.49 -7.14 7.36
C CYS A 158 -3.46 -7.15 8.53
N GLU A 159 -3.19 -8.08 9.44
CA GLU A 159 -3.77 -8.10 10.78
C GLU A 159 -2.64 -8.07 11.80
N VAL A 160 -2.89 -7.39 12.91
CA VAL A 160 -1.96 -7.31 14.04
C VAL A 160 -2.69 -7.79 15.27
N THR A 161 -2.17 -8.83 15.92
CA THR A 161 -2.63 -9.25 17.24
C THR A 161 -1.81 -8.53 18.29
N PHE A 162 -2.46 -7.83 19.21
CA PHE A 162 -1.78 -7.07 20.27
C PHE A 162 -1.80 -7.87 21.58
N TYR A 163 -0.63 -8.03 22.19
CA TYR A 163 -0.42 -8.69 23.49
C TYR A 163 0.17 -7.72 24.51
#